data_AF-A0A5N7XFY3-F1
#
_entry.id   AF-A0A5N7XFY3-F1
#
_cell.length_a   1.000
_cell.length_b   1.000
_cell.length_c   1.000
_cell.angle_alpha   90.00
_cell.angle_beta   90.00
_cell.angle_gamma   90.00
#
_symmetry.space_group_name_H-M   'P 1'
#
loop_
_entity.id
_entity.type
_entity.pdbx_description
1 polymer ?
#
loop_
_entity_poly.entity_id
_entity_poly.type
_entity_poly.pdbx_seq_one_letter_code
_entity_poly.pdbx_strand_id
1 'polypeptide(L)'
;MLNRANAAGYQPSVLAEIAGSNNGGTLLAGTSPSGIKISKDAPTGQALINSLFSTVYHLSGATKEWSEMGIGYSASGNLTPLPGETMYYAAAVVNFGVPAGSNAPVYTGGKIRSFPCDGIDGVSPIFTTEIPSPYPARDFNASPMGTPIMLASAAGGSIEISKASITAVGASTSVAVKILNSADDVHKLVANSEAFAIPDLPLAEDTSYSVAISGTADAKPFTTSFTFKTGKQN
;
A
#
# COMPACT_ATOMS: atom_id res chain seq x y z
N MET A 1 0.18 -20.35 0.41
CA MET A 1 1.50 -19.79 0.75
C MET A 1 2.48 -20.86 1.22
N LEU A 2 2.38 -21.41 2.45
CA LEU A 2 3.36 -22.37 3.02
C LEU A 2 3.66 -23.59 2.13
N ASN A 3 2.63 -24.22 1.55
CA ASN A 3 2.84 -25.36 0.63
C ASN A 3 3.67 -24.97 -0.61
N ARG A 4 3.49 -23.76 -1.14
CA ARG A 4 4.28 -23.27 -2.29
C ARG A 4 5.72 -22.98 -1.89
N ALA A 5 5.93 -22.38 -0.72
CA ALA A 5 7.27 -22.17 -0.16
C ALA A 5 8.01 -23.50 0.03
N ASN A 6 7.37 -24.48 0.67
CA ASN A 6 7.95 -25.81 0.87
C ASN A 6 8.24 -26.53 -0.45
N ALA A 7 7.34 -26.44 -1.44
CA ALA A 7 7.54 -27.02 -2.77
C ALA A 7 8.71 -26.37 -3.53
N ALA A 8 9.00 -25.10 -3.26
CA ALA A 8 10.17 -24.39 -3.79
C ALA A 8 11.47 -24.68 -3.00
N GLY A 9 11.43 -25.60 -2.01
CA GLY A 9 12.57 -25.91 -1.14
C GLY A 9 12.82 -24.86 -0.05
N TYR A 10 11.93 -23.88 0.10
CA TYR A 10 12.06 -22.83 1.11
C TYR A 10 11.45 -23.27 2.45
N GLN A 11 12.21 -23.14 3.53
CA GLN A 11 11.78 -23.49 4.89
C GLN A 11 11.70 -22.22 5.75
N PRO A 12 10.54 -21.56 5.84
CA PRO A 12 10.39 -20.32 6.60
C PRO A 12 10.14 -20.56 8.09
N SER A 13 10.68 -19.70 8.95
CA SER A 13 10.22 -19.49 10.33
C SER A 13 9.04 -18.53 10.40
N VAL A 14 9.01 -17.53 9.52
CA VAL A 14 7.91 -16.58 9.31
C VAL A 14 7.70 -16.36 7.82
N LEU A 15 6.44 -16.26 7.39
CA LEU A 15 6.09 -16.08 5.99
C LEU A 15 4.89 -15.12 5.87
N ALA A 16 4.91 -14.24 4.88
CA ALA A 16 3.79 -13.38 4.51
C ALA A 16 3.67 -13.26 2.98
N GLU A 17 2.49 -12.85 2.52
CA GLU A 17 2.19 -12.69 1.11
C GLU A 17 1.33 -11.44 0.90
N ILE A 18 1.67 -10.68 -0.14
CA ILE A 18 0.74 -9.73 -0.76
C ILE A 18 0.49 -10.22 -2.18
N ALA A 19 -0.76 -10.20 -2.61
CA ALA A 19 -1.16 -10.66 -3.93
C ALA A 19 -2.24 -9.76 -4.49
N GLY A 20 -2.11 -9.41 -5.76
CA GLY A 20 -3.05 -8.57 -6.48
C GLY A 20 -3.30 -9.15 -7.85
N SER A 21 -4.53 -9.00 -8.33
CA SER A 21 -4.91 -9.36 -9.69
C SER A 21 -5.92 -8.37 -10.20
N ASN A 22 -5.86 -8.06 -11.49
CA ASN A 22 -6.83 -7.17 -12.10
C ASN A 22 -7.02 -7.51 -13.58
N ASN A 23 -8.12 -7.01 -14.13
CA ASN A 23 -8.36 -7.03 -15.57
C ASN A 23 -7.92 -5.71 -16.21
N GLY A 24 -7.55 -5.77 -17.48
CA GLY A 24 -7.33 -4.60 -18.34
C GLY A 24 -7.74 -4.89 -19.77
N GLY A 25 -7.49 -3.96 -20.68
CA GLY A 25 -7.86 -4.07 -22.09
C GLY A 25 -8.98 -3.11 -22.48
N THR A 26 -9.07 -2.82 -23.78
CA THR A 26 -10.01 -1.83 -24.36
C THR A 26 -11.47 -2.11 -24.03
N LEU A 27 -11.86 -3.38 -23.88
CA LEU A 27 -13.24 -3.78 -23.59
C LEU A 27 -13.73 -3.32 -22.21
N LEU A 28 -12.79 -3.11 -21.28
CA LEU A 28 -13.07 -2.68 -19.90
C LEU A 28 -12.54 -1.26 -19.62
N ALA A 29 -11.75 -0.71 -20.52
CA ALA A 29 -11.03 0.53 -20.32
C ALA A 29 -12.01 1.68 -20.07
N GLY A 30 -11.68 2.51 -19.09
CA GLY A 30 -12.54 3.62 -18.71
C GLY A 30 -12.16 4.20 -17.36
N THR A 31 -12.90 5.23 -16.97
CA THR A 31 -12.81 5.82 -15.63
C THR A 31 -14.20 5.79 -15.02
N SER A 32 -14.35 5.18 -13.84
CA SER A 32 -15.62 5.19 -13.11
C SER A 32 -15.98 6.62 -12.69
N PRO A 33 -17.25 6.90 -12.33
CA PRO A 33 -17.62 8.19 -11.74
C PRO A 33 -16.85 8.55 -10.47
N SER A 34 -16.35 7.54 -9.75
CA SER A 34 -15.52 7.67 -8.55
C SER A 34 -14.03 7.86 -8.85
N GLY A 35 -13.64 7.95 -10.13
CA GLY A 35 -12.27 8.20 -10.55
C GLY A 35 -11.38 6.97 -10.68
N ILE A 36 -11.94 5.76 -10.54
CA ILE A 36 -11.18 4.50 -10.66
C ILE A 36 -10.99 4.18 -12.15
N LYS A 37 -9.73 4.12 -12.57
CA LYS A 37 -9.35 3.82 -13.95
C LYS A 37 -9.18 2.32 -14.15
N ILE A 38 -9.53 1.85 -15.34
CA ILE A 38 -9.13 0.55 -15.88
C ILE A 38 -8.30 0.84 -17.14
N SER A 39 -7.09 0.29 -17.19
CA SER A 39 -6.18 0.52 -18.33
C SER A 39 -6.68 -0.18 -19.59
N LYS A 40 -6.50 0.48 -20.74
CA LYS A 40 -6.67 -0.14 -22.06
C LYS A 40 -5.60 -1.18 -22.39
N ASP A 41 -4.52 -1.19 -21.61
CA ASP A 41 -3.40 -2.11 -21.79
C ASP A 41 -3.47 -3.24 -20.75
N ALA A 42 -2.67 -4.29 -20.95
CA ALA A 42 -2.57 -5.37 -19.97
C ALA A 42 -2.03 -4.83 -18.63
N PRO A 43 -2.63 -5.18 -17.47
CA PRO A 43 -2.15 -4.70 -16.19
C PRO A 43 -0.72 -5.18 -15.93
N THR A 44 0.19 -4.27 -15.58
CA THR A 44 1.58 -4.63 -15.31
C THR A 44 1.75 -5.16 -13.89
N GLY A 45 2.77 -5.99 -13.68
CA GLY A 45 3.11 -6.46 -12.33
C GLY A 45 3.42 -5.32 -11.38
N GLN A 46 4.11 -4.27 -11.85
CA GLN A 46 4.40 -3.08 -11.06
C GLN A 46 3.12 -2.33 -10.64
N ALA A 47 2.15 -2.13 -11.54
CA ALA A 47 0.89 -1.47 -11.20
C ALA A 47 0.09 -2.27 -10.15
N LEU A 48 0.05 -3.60 -10.29
CA LEU A 48 -0.59 -4.48 -9.31
C LEU A 48 0.08 -4.37 -7.93
N ILE A 49 1.41 -4.41 -7.87
CA ILE A 49 2.16 -4.26 -6.61
C ILE A 49 1.95 -2.88 -6.00
N ASN A 50 2.04 -1.82 -6.80
CA ASN A 50 1.82 -0.44 -6.35
C ASN A 50 0.41 -0.25 -5.77
N SER A 51 -0.60 -0.94 -6.31
CA SER A 51 -1.96 -0.91 -5.76
C SER A 51 -2.08 -1.59 -4.39
N LEU A 52 -1.25 -2.60 -4.10
CA LEU A 52 -1.22 -3.24 -2.78
C LEU A 52 -0.54 -2.32 -1.75
N PHE A 53 0.53 -1.63 -2.16
CA PHE A 53 1.20 -0.63 -1.31
C PHE A 53 0.33 0.61 -1.05
N SER A 54 -0.77 0.82 -1.79
CA SER A 54 -1.74 1.87 -1.48
C SER A 54 -2.89 1.44 -0.58
N THR A 55 -2.79 0.29 0.09
CA THR A 55 -3.75 -0.17 1.11
C THR A 55 -3.10 -0.18 2.50
N VAL A 56 -3.82 -0.55 3.56
CA VAL A 56 -3.30 -0.48 4.95
C VAL A 56 -2.57 -1.76 5.33
N TYR A 57 -3.26 -2.90 5.28
CA TYR A 57 -2.71 -4.18 5.77
C TYR A 57 -1.70 -4.79 4.81
N HIS A 58 -1.88 -4.67 3.50
CA HIS A 58 -0.84 -5.12 2.56
C HIS A 58 0.40 -4.23 2.66
N LEU A 59 0.24 -2.92 2.86
CA LEU A 59 1.38 -2.03 3.10
C LEU A 59 2.13 -2.40 4.39
N SER A 60 1.42 -2.58 5.52
CA SER A 60 2.00 -3.09 6.77
C SER A 60 2.72 -4.41 6.54
N GLY A 61 2.05 -5.38 5.92
CA GLY A 61 2.62 -6.69 5.60
C GLY A 61 3.89 -6.59 4.74
N ALA A 62 3.92 -5.71 3.75
CA ALA A 62 5.02 -5.57 2.80
C ALA A 62 6.24 -4.83 3.36
N THR A 63 6.05 -3.98 4.35
CA THR A 63 7.08 -3.09 4.91
C THR A 63 7.61 -3.52 6.28
N LYS A 64 7.12 -4.65 6.79
CA LYS A 64 7.71 -5.37 7.94
C LYS A 64 9.16 -5.79 7.68
N GLU A 65 9.81 -6.20 8.75
CA GLU A 65 11.17 -6.71 8.73
C GLU A 65 11.24 -8.11 8.11
N TRP A 66 11.59 -8.15 6.82
CA TRP A 66 11.81 -9.38 6.06
C TRP A 66 13.28 -9.52 5.68
N SER A 67 13.80 -10.74 5.66
CA SER A 67 15.15 -11.02 5.17
C SER A 67 15.17 -11.38 3.69
N GLU A 68 14.08 -11.97 3.19
CA GLU A 68 14.01 -12.48 1.83
C GLU A 68 12.66 -12.16 1.20
N MET A 69 12.68 -12.02 -0.13
CA MET A 69 11.54 -11.68 -0.95
C MET A 69 11.59 -12.49 -2.24
N GLY A 70 10.43 -13.05 -2.65
CA GLY A 70 10.22 -13.65 -3.96
C GLY A 70 9.06 -12.98 -4.67
N ILE A 71 9.23 -12.65 -5.95
CA ILE A 71 8.21 -11.98 -6.77
C ILE A 71 7.78 -12.91 -7.90
N GLY A 72 6.47 -13.01 -8.13
CA GLY A 72 5.88 -13.71 -9.27
C GLY A 72 4.89 -12.81 -9.99
N TYR A 73 4.88 -12.88 -11.32
CA TYR A 73 3.92 -12.19 -12.17
C TYR A 73 3.50 -13.09 -13.32
N SER A 74 2.22 -13.02 -13.68
CA SER A 74 1.67 -13.69 -14.86
C SER A 74 0.57 -12.83 -15.46
N ALA A 75 0.48 -12.82 -16.79
CA ALA A 75 -0.62 -12.24 -17.53
C ALA A 75 -1.11 -13.22 -18.60
N SER A 76 -2.41 -13.21 -18.85
CA SER A 76 -3.01 -13.97 -19.93
C SER A 76 -2.66 -13.37 -21.29
N GLY A 77 -2.88 -14.15 -22.36
CA GLY A 77 -3.11 -13.57 -23.68
C GLY A 77 -4.42 -12.77 -23.74
N ASN A 78 -4.78 -12.29 -24.95
CA ASN A 78 -6.09 -11.66 -25.15
C ASN A 78 -7.21 -12.68 -24.91
N LEU A 79 -8.12 -12.35 -23.99
CA LEU A 79 -9.23 -13.21 -23.55
C LEU A 79 -10.52 -12.99 -24.36
N THR A 80 -10.59 -11.95 -25.20
CA THR A 80 -11.78 -11.69 -26.02
C THR A 80 -11.58 -12.06 -27.49
N PRO A 81 -12.59 -12.66 -28.15
CA PRO A 81 -12.59 -12.90 -29.60
C PRO A 81 -13.12 -11.70 -30.40
N LEU A 82 -13.58 -10.63 -29.76
CA LEU A 82 -14.19 -9.48 -30.45
C LEU A 82 -13.15 -8.71 -31.26
N PRO A 83 -13.36 -8.50 -32.58
CA PRO A 83 -12.42 -7.76 -33.42
C PRO A 83 -12.21 -6.33 -32.93
N GLY A 84 -10.93 -5.92 -32.82
CA GLY A 84 -10.56 -4.58 -32.36
C GLY A 84 -10.60 -4.39 -30.84
N GLU A 85 -11.07 -5.39 -30.08
CA GLU A 85 -11.15 -5.33 -28.63
C GLU A 85 -10.11 -6.24 -27.95
N THR A 86 -9.71 -5.84 -26.74
CA THR A 86 -8.76 -6.57 -25.91
C THR A 86 -9.28 -6.72 -24.49
N MET A 87 -8.95 -7.85 -23.87
CA MET A 87 -9.20 -8.13 -22.46
C MET A 87 -8.06 -9.00 -21.94
N TYR A 88 -7.46 -8.61 -20.82
CA TYR A 88 -6.37 -9.34 -20.18
C TYR A 88 -6.69 -9.56 -18.71
N TYR A 89 -6.24 -10.68 -18.17
CA TYR A 89 -6.17 -10.92 -16.74
C TYR A 89 -4.71 -11.03 -16.33
N ALA A 90 -4.30 -10.31 -15.30
CA ALA A 90 -2.95 -10.41 -14.76
C ALA A 90 -2.97 -10.54 -13.23
N ALA A 91 -1.95 -11.22 -12.70
CA ALA A 91 -1.74 -11.39 -11.27
C ALA A 91 -0.26 -11.19 -10.92
N ALA A 92 -0.02 -10.54 -9.78
CA ALA A 92 1.29 -10.36 -9.17
C ALA A 92 1.25 -10.81 -7.71
N VAL A 93 2.33 -11.42 -7.26
CA VAL A 93 2.47 -11.93 -5.89
C VAL A 93 3.87 -11.59 -5.39
N VAL A 94 3.95 -11.11 -4.15
CA VAL A 94 5.20 -11.06 -3.38
C VAL A 94 5.07 -11.95 -2.18
N ASN A 95 6.01 -12.87 -2.04
CA ASN A 95 6.19 -13.65 -0.82
C ASN A 95 7.37 -13.06 -0.04
N PHE A 96 7.18 -12.85 1.24
CA PHE A 96 8.20 -12.40 2.16
C PHE A 96 8.50 -13.50 3.17
N GLY A 97 9.77 -13.69 3.49
CA GLY A 97 10.18 -14.80 4.35
C GLY A 97 11.34 -14.45 5.27
N VAL A 98 11.34 -15.14 6.41
CA VAL A 98 12.51 -15.32 7.27
C VAL A 98 12.86 -16.81 7.27
N PRO A 99 14.08 -17.22 6.88
CA PRO A 99 14.48 -18.62 6.88
C PRO A 99 14.42 -19.26 8.27
N ALA A 100 14.14 -20.56 8.31
CA ALA A 100 14.31 -21.37 9.51
C ALA A 100 15.77 -21.32 9.99
N GLY A 101 15.96 -21.15 11.30
CA GLY A 101 17.29 -20.96 11.90
C GLY A 101 17.84 -19.53 11.80
N SER A 102 17.09 -18.60 11.20
CA SER A 102 17.42 -17.18 11.10
C SER A 102 16.40 -16.31 11.83
N ASN A 103 16.77 -15.06 12.10
CA ASN A 103 15.89 -14.03 12.67
C ASN A 103 15.61 -12.95 11.63
N ALA A 104 14.43 -12.33 11.72
CA ALA A 104 14.13 -11.10 10.98
C ALA A 104 15.20 -10.04 11.30
N PRO A 105 15.57 -9.16 10.34
CA PRO A 105 16.36 -7.99 10.67
C PRO A 105 15.59 -7.16 11.72
N VAL A 106 16.28 -6.51 12.64
CA VAL A 106 15.63 -5.64 13.64
C VAL A 106 16.08 -4.22 13.40
N TYR A 107 15.12 -3.33 13.18
CA TYR A 107 15.42 -1.91 13.13
C TYR A 107 15.62 -1.38 14.56
N THR A 108 16.88 -1.06 14.90
CA THR A 108 17.28 -0.55 16.23
C THR A 108 17.48 0.97 16.28
N GLY A 109 17.31 1.66 15.15
CA GLY A 109 17.70 3.06 15.00
C GLY A 109 16.85 4.09 15.75
N GLY A 110 15.75 3.68 16.38
CA GLY A 110 14.87 4.53 17.19
C GLY A 110 14.19 5.68 16.42
N LYS A 111 14.43 5.81 15.10
CA LYS A 111 13.75 6.79 14.26
C LYS A 111 12.45 6.20 13.73
N ILE A 112 11.47 7.08 13.59
CA ILE A 112 10.22 6.72 12.91
C ILE A 112 10.52 6.58 11.42
N ARG A 113 10.11 5.44 10.86
CA ARG A 113 10.17 5.17 9.43
C ARG A 113 8.82 5.50 8.81
N SER A 114 8.82 5.85 7.53
CA SER A 114 7.59 6.07 6.78
C SER A 114 7.60 5.35 5.46
N PHE A 115 6.42 4.95 5.01
CA PHE A 115 6.14 4.70 3.62
C PHE A 115 4.85 5.44 3.23
N PRO A 116 4.82 6.22 2.14
CA PRO A 116 5.95 6.67 1.32
C PRO A 116 7.08 7.30 2.15
N CYS A 117 8.33 7.10 1.72
CA CYS A 117 9.50 7.76 2.32
C CYS A 117 9.88 9.02 1.51
N ASP A 118 10.75 9.86 2.08
CA ASP A 118 11.18 11.10 1.41
C ASP A 118 11.79 10.84 0.03
N GLY A 119 11.31 11.57 -0.97
CA GLY A 119 11.80 11.53 -2.34
C GLY A 119 11.28 10.37 -3.19
N ILE A 120 10.44 9.47 -2.66
CA ILE A 120 9.87 8.38 -3.48
C ILE A 120 8.86 8.94 -4.50
N ASP A 121 8.86 8.36 -5.70
CA ASP A 121 7.99 8.69 -6.82
C ASP A 121 7.21 7.44 -7.28
N GLY A 122 6.17 7.64 -8.08
CA GLY A 122 5.41 6.55 -8.69
C GLY A 122 4.49 5.81 -7.71
N VAL A 123 4.21 6.41 -6.54
CA VAL A 123 3.26 5.86 -5.57
C VAL A 123 1.86 5.88 -6.19
N SER A 124 1.08 4.81 -6.03
CA SER A 124 -0.32 4.85 -6.48
C SER A 124 -1.03 6.08 -5.88
N PRO A 125 -1.92 6.76 -6.61
CA PRO A 125 -2.66 7.89 -6.06
C PRO A 125 -3.84 7.46 -5.18
N ILE A 126 -4.20 6.17 -5.18
CA ILE A 126 -5.54 5.71 -4.78
C ILE A 126 -5.54 4.37 -4.04
N PHE A 127 -6.40 4.29 -3.04
CA PHE A 127 -6.78 3.11 -2.27
C PHE A 127 -8.22 2.71 -2.66
N THR A 128 -8.39 1.56 -3.31
CA THR A 128 -9.68 1.12 -3.87
C THR A 128 -10.31 -0.12 -3.23
N THR A 129 -9.57 -1.07 -2.68
CA THR A 129 -10.14 -2.24 -1.98
C THR A 129 -9.07 -2.92 -1.15
N GLU A 130 -9.45 -3.42 0.02
CA GLU A 130 -8.62 -4.30 0.85
C GLU A 130 -9.50 -5.33 1.57
N ILE A 131 -8.99 -6.55 1.73
CA ILE A 131 -9.70 -7.64 2.43
C ILE A 131 -8.75 -8.28 3.45
N PRO A 132 -9.10 -8.29 4.76
CA PRO A 132 -10.25 -7.58 5.34
C PRO A 132 -10.10 -6.06 5.21
N SER A 133 -11.18 -5.29 5.32
CA SER A 133 -11.12 -3.83 5.11
C SER A 133 -10.90 -3.08 6.42
N PRO A 134 -9.93 -2.14 6.50
CA PRO A 134 -9.77 -1.29 7.68
C PRO A 134 -10.96 -0.33 7.90
N TYR A 135 -11.80 -0.13 6.88
CA TYR A 135 -13.02 0.67 6.95
C TYR A 135 -14.21 -0.13 6.42
N PRO A 136 -14.75 -1.10 7.18
CA PRO A 136 -15.74 -2.06 6.67
C PRO A 136 -17.08 -1.41 6.25
N ALA A 137 -17.37 -0.20 6.76
CA ALA A 137 -18.57 0.55 6.39
C ALA A 137 -18.41 1.40 5.12
N ARG A 138 -17.20 1.48 4.54
CA ARG A 138 -16.91 2.29 3.36
C ARG A 138 -16.96 1.45 2.10
N ASP A 139 -17.76 1.87 1.12
CA ASP A 139 -17.67 1.36 -0.24
C ASP A 139 -16.56 2.11 -1.00
N PHE A 140 -15.41 1.46 -1.16
CA PHE A 140 -14.28 2.05 -1.85
C PHE A 140 -14.43 2.08 -3.38
N ASN A 141 -15.40 1.36 -3.96
CA ASN A 141 -15.72 1.51 -5.38
C ASN A 141 -16.47 2.81 -5.64
N ALA A 142 -17.30 3.26 -4.69
CA ALA A 142 -18.03 4.53 -4.78
C ALA A 142 -17.22 5.71 -4.22
N SER A 143 -16.44 5.48 -3.17
CA SER A 143 -15.67 6.50 -2.47
C SER A 143 -14.26 5.99 -2.15
N PRO A 144 -13.36 5.92 -3.13
CA PRO A 144 -11.97 5.54 -2.88
C PRO A 144 -11.25 6.57 -1.99
N MET A 145 -10.15 6.13 -1.37
CA MET A 145 -9.26 6.99 -0.58
C MET A 145 -7.96 7.26 -1.34
N GLY A 146 -7.12 8.16 -0.83
CA GLY A 146 -5.76 8.30 -1.31
C GLY A 146 -4.83 7.28 -0.66
N THR A 147 -3.62 7.17 -1.19
CA THR A 147 -2.60 6.26 -0.64
C THR A 147 -2.27 6.61 0.81
N PRO A 148 -2.33 5.63 1.73
CA PRO A 148 -1.98 5.85 3.11
C PRO A 148 -0.49 6.15 3.28
N ILE A 149 -0.20 7.01 4.24
CA ILE A 149 1.15 7.22 4.76
C ILE A 149 1.26 6.41 6.04
N MET A 150 2.00 5.31 5.98
CA MET A 150 2.36 4.53 7.15
C MET A 150 3.51 5.18 7.89
N LEU A 151 3.43 5.24 9.21
CA LEU A 151 4.54 5.48 10.12
C LEU A 151 4.79 4.25 10.98
N ALA A 152 6.05 3.88 11.15
CA ALA A 152 6.46 2.77 12.00
C ALA A 152 7.54 3.19 13.00
N SER A 153 7.35 2.87 14.28
CA SER A 153 8.39 2.98 15.31
C SER A 153 9.27 1.72 15.34
N ALA A 154 10.09 1.58 16.39
CA ALA A 154 10.90 0.38 16.57
C ALA A 154 10.01 -0.85 16.85
N ALA A 155 10.49 -2.05 16.48
CA ALA A 155 9.76 -3.28 16.71
C ALA A 155 9.45 -3.46 18.21
N GLY A 156 8.18 -3.71 18.54
CA GLY A 156 7.70 -3.82 19.93
C GLY A 156 7.46 -2.49 20.65
N GLY A 157 7.75 -1.36 20.01
CA GLY A 157 7.42 -0.03 20.50
C GLY A 157 5.95 0.34 20.27
N SER A 158 5.62 1.60 20.53
CA SER A 158 4.32 2.19 20.21
C SER A 158 4.45 3.44 19.36
N ILE A 159 3.43 3.73 18.57
CA ILE A 159 3.26 4.99 17.85
C ILE A 159 1.78 5.37 17.79
N GLU A 160 1.51 6.66 17.92
CA GLU A 160 0.18 7.23 17.77
C GLU A 160 0.29 8.55 17.01
N ILE A 161 -0.49 8.71 15.94
CA ILE A 161 -0.58 9.95 15.18
C ILE A 161 -1.67 10.82 15.80
N SER A 162 -1.34 12.06 16.13
CA SER A 162 -2.31 13.05 16.63
C SER A 162 -2.71 14.07 15.58
N LYS A 163 -1.80 14.38 14.63
CA LYS A 163 -2.06 15.34 13.56
C LYS A 163 -1.30 14.95 12.30
N ALA A 164 -1.97 15.05 11.16
CA ALA A 164 -1.39 14.88 9.84
C ALA A 164 -1.86 16.00 8.90
N SER A 165 -0.96 16.44 8.03
CA SER A 165 -1.25 17.33 6.92
C SER A 165 -0.58 16.77 5.67
N ILE A 166 -1.33 16.70 4.58
CA ILE A 166 -0.86 16.28 3.27
C ILE A 166 -1.30 17.37 2.30
N THR A 167 -0.35 18.02 1.63
CA THR A 167 -0.60 19.21 0.82
C THR A 167 0.11 19.05 -0.51
N ALA A 168 -0.60 19.20 -1.63
CA ALA A 168 0.06 19.22 -2.94
C ALA A 168 1.08 20.37 -2.97
N VAL A 169 2.28 20.11 -3.48
CA VAL A 169 3.34 21.13 -3.54
C VAL A 169 2.85 22.30 -4.39
N GLY A 170 2.88 23.50 -3.81
CA GLY A 170 2.35 24.72 -4.45
C GLY A 170 0.87 25.00 -4.18
N ALA A 171 0.14 24.09 -3.54
CA ALA A 171 -1.22 24.35 -3.07
C ALA A 171 -1.22 25.02 -1.69
N SER A 172 -2.27 25.79 -1.40
CA SER A 172 -2.47 26.46 -0.10
C SER A 172 -3.32 25.64 0.88
N THR A 173 -3.98 24.59 0.41
CA THR A 173 -4.92 23.77 1.19
C THR A 173 -4.46 22.31 1.26
N SER A 174 -4.52 21.75 2.47
CA SER A 174 -4.27 20.32 2.69
C SER A 174 -5.49 19.49 2.31
N VAL A 175 -5.26 18.25 1.87
CA VAL A 175 -6.33 17.26 1.70
C VAL A 175 -6.85 16.82 3.07
N ALA A 176 -8.12 16.45 3.15
CA ALA A 176 -8.68 15.86 4.37
C ALA A 176 -8.00 14.51 4.65
N VAL A 177 -7.68 14.23 5.92
CA VAL A 177 -6.93 13.04 6.33
C VAL A 177 -7.69 12.29 7.42
N LYS A 178 -7.84 10.98 7.27
CA LYS A 178 -8.24 10.05 8.33
C LYS A 178 -7.00 9.45 8.98
N ILE A 179 -6.96 9.47 10.30
CA ILE A 179 -5.92 8.80 11.07
C ILE A 179 -6.43 7.43 11.47
N LEU A 180 -5.58 6.41 11.34
CA LEU A 180 -5.83 5.05 11.81
C LEU A 180 -4.67 4.63 12.70
N ASN A 181 -4.92 4.55 14.01
CA ASN A 181 -4.01 3.94 14.97
C ASN A 181 -4.43 2.48 15.23
N SER A 182 -3.55 1.67 15.83
CA SER A 182 -3.84 0.28 16.22
C SER A 182 -5.10 0.12 17.10
N ALA A 183 -5.38 1.09 17.96
CA ALA A 183 -6.57 1.11 18.81
C ALA A 183 -7.87 1.21 17.98
N ASP A 184 -7.84 1.95 16.88
CA ASP A 184 -8.98 2.22 16.00
C ASP A 184 -9.21 1.12 14.96
N ASP A 185 -8.20 0.28 14.71
CA ASP A 185 -8.28 -0.82 13.76
C ASP A 185 -9.28 -1.90 14.22
N VAL A 186 -10.33 -2.10 13.44
CA VAL A 186 -11.41 -3.05 13.71
C VAL A 186 -10.96 -4.50 13.62
N HIS A 187 -9.92 -4.79 12.83
CA HIS A 187 -9.42 -6.16 12.61
C HIS A 187 -8.19 -6.50 13.47
N LYS A 188 -7.62 -5.51 14.18
CA LYS A 188 -6.44 -5.68 15.05
C LYS A 188 -5.24 -6.29 14.30
N LEU A 189 -5.06 -5.89 13.05
CA LEU A 189 -3.95 -6.24 12.18
C LEU A 189 -2.88 -5.15 12.12
N VAL A 190 -3.23 -3.89 12.42
CA VAL A 190 -2.26 -2.81 12.62
C VAL A 190 -1.54 -3.01 13.96
N ALA A 191 -0.21 -3.11 13.92
CA ALA A 191 0.59 -3.27 15.13
C ALA A 191 0.63 -1.98 15.96
N ASN A 192 0.88 -2.08 17.28
CA ASN A 192 1.04 -0.89 18.13
C ASN A 192 2.18 0.03 17.69
N SER A 193 3.19 -0.54 17.00
CA SER A 193 4.32 0.19 16.44
C SER A 193 4.03 0.78 15.06
N GLU A 194 2.78 0.74 14.58
CA GLU A 194 2.34 1.25 13.27
C GLU A 194 1.13 2.19 13.43
N ALA A 195 1.10 3.25 12.61
CA ALA A 195 -0.05 4.14 12.48
C ALA A 195 -0.11 4.71 11.06
N PHE A 196 -1.29 5.10 10.61
CA PHE A 196 -1.53 5.54 9.23
C PHE A 196 -2.22 6.91 9.18
N ALA A 197 -1.76 7.77 8.27
CA ALA A 197 -2.44 8.98 7.84
C ALA A 197 -2.94 8.80 6.40
N ILE A 198 -4.25 8.79 6.19
CA ILE A 198 -4.88 8.34 4.94
C ILE A 198 -5.70 9.49 4.35
N PRO A 199 -5.35 10.01 3.15
CA PRO A 199 -6.18 11.00 2.47
C PRO A 199 -7.61 10.49 2.26
N ASP A 200 -8.61 11.29 2.57
CA ASP A 200 -10.02 10.88 2.52
C ASP A 200 -10.58 10.79 1.09
N LEU A 201 -9.81 11.29 0.11
CA LEU A 201 -10.08 11.24 -1.32
C LEU A 201 -8.82 10.82 -2.08
N PRO A 202 -8.94 10.29 -3.31
CA PRO A 202 -7.79 10.00 -4.16
C PRO A 202 -6.89 11.23 -4.33
N LEU A 203 -5.59 11.00 -4.35
CA LEU A 203 -4.62 12.04 -4.69
C LEU A 203 -4.61 12.27 -6.21
N ALA A 204 -4.14 13.44 -6.64
CA ALA A 204 -3.91 13.71 -8.04
C ALA A 204 -2.74 12.86 -8.56
N GLU A 205 -2.79 12.43 -9.81
CA GLU A 205 -1.69 11.71 -10.47
C GLU A 205 -0.50 12.64 -10.73
N ASP A 206 0.70 12.05 -10.84
CA ASP A 206 1.94 12.74 -11.21
C ASP A 206 2.22 14.01 -10.37
N THR A 207 1.75 14.03 -9.11
CA THR A 207 1.72 15.22 -8.24
C THR A 207 2.57 14.99 -7.00
N SER A 208 3.44 15.96 -6.71
CA SER A 208 4.23 15.96 -5.47
C SER A 208 3.38 16.44 -4.29
N TYR A 209 3.49 15.76 -3.16
CA TYR A 209 2.81 16.09 -1.92
C TYR A 209 3.82 16.28 -0.78
N SER A 210 3.72 17.43 -0.10
CA SER A 210 4.39 17.66 1.17
C SER A 210 3.57 17.09 2.31
N VAL A 211 4.24 16.35 3.18
CA VAL A 211 3.66 15.67 4.33
C VAL A 211 4.23 16.30 5.60
N ALA A 212 3.37 16.55 6.58
CA ALA A 212 3.77 16.88 7.94
C ALA A 212 2.90 16.09 8.92
N ILE A 213 3.53 15.26 9.75
CA ILE A 213 2.85 14.42 10.74
C ILE A 213 3.50 14.62 12.11
N SER A 214 2.68 14.71 13.15
CA SER A 214 3.13 14.74 14.54
C SER A 214 2.32 13.76 15.38
N GLY A 215 2.94 13.30 16.46
CA GLY A 215 2.35 12.31 17.33
C GLY A 215 3.24 11.96 18.51
N THR A 216 3.05 10.77 19.06
CA THR A 216 3.93 10.20 20.06
C THR A 216 4.46 8.83 19.61
N ALA A 217 5.71 8.54 19.93
CA ALA A 217 6.33 7.23 19.76
C ALA A 217 7.04 6.87 21.06
N ASP A 218 6.71 5.71 21.64
CA ASP A 218 7.20 5.29 22.96
C ASP A 218 7.04 6.40 24.02
N ALA A 219 5.86 7.03 24.04
CA ALA A 219 5.48 8.17 24.89
C ALA A 219 6.32 9.45 24.68
N LYS A 220 7.18 9.52 23.66
CA LYS A 220 7.95 10.73 23.32
C LYS A 220 7.29 11.44 22.13
N PRO A 221 7.14 12.77 22.17
CA PRO A 221 6.60 13.50 21.04
C PRO A 221 7.54 13.41 19.83
N PHE A 222 6.96 13.33 18.64
CA PHE A 222 7.68 13.39 17.38
C PHE A 222 7.00 14.32 16.38
N THR A 223 7.81 14.79 15.44
CA THR A 223 7.36 15.43 14.21
C THR A 223 8.20 14.89 13.05
N THR A 224 7.56 14.59 11.93
CA THR A 224 8.23 14.23 10.67
C THR A 224 7.63 15.02 9.52
N SER A 225 8.46 15.37 8.56
CA SER A 225 8.03 16.03 7.32
C SER A 225 8.89 15.56 6.17
N PHE A 226 8.26 15.30 5.03
CA PHE A 226 8.93 14.82 3.82
C PHE A 226 8.06 15.10 2.60
N THR A 227 8.60 14.84 1.40
CA THR A 227 7.84 14.92 0.15
C THR A 227 7.83 13.55 -0.54
N PHE A 228 6.70 13.19 -1.12
CA PHE A 228 6.61 12.07 -2.07
C PHE A 228 5.86 12.52 -3.32
N LYS A 229 5.92 11.71 -4.38
CA LYS A 229 5.18 11.97 -5.62
C LYS A 229 4.33 10.77 -6.01
N THR A 230 3.09 11.06 -6.37
CA THR A 230 2.18 10.06 -6.95
C THR A 230 2.56 9.79 -8.40
N GLY A 231 2.34 8.56 -8.85
CA GLY A 231 2.33 8.21 -10.27
C GLY A 231 0.92 8.20 -10.85
N LYS A 232 0.76 7.45 -11.93
CA LYS A 232 -0.55 7.12 -12.50
C LYS A 232 -1.21 5.97 -11.74
N GLN A 233 -2.53 5.88 -11.81
CA GLN A 233 -3.25 4.75 -11.24
C GLN A 233 -2.87 3.43 -11.91
N ASN A 234 -2.75 3.43 -13.26
CA ASN A 234 -2.46 2.27 -14.11
C ASN A 234 -1.55 2.64 -15.29
#